data_AF-A0A7X7TCL6-F1
#
_entry.id   AF-A0A7X7TCL6-F1
#
_cell.length_a   1.000
_cell.length_b   1.000
_cell.length_c   1.000
_cell.angle_alpha   90.00
_cell.angle_beta   90.00
_cell.angle_gamma   90.00
#
_symmetry.space_group_name_H-M   'P 1'
#
loop_
_entity.id
_entity.type
_entity.pdbx_description
1 polymer ?
#
loop_
_entity_poly.entity_id
_entity_poly.type
_entity_poly.pdbx_seq_one_letter_code
_entity_poly.pdbx_strand_id
1 'polypeptide(L)'
;METNVCSLAEELVVETGTRAEYETLAHYHYRQSALGPTAAIFVIRHRGAAAAMFGREPMGVLVATMPAANLGLRTIATGGRLRRADRREELAVLNRSVRCIARVIVEPAYRGIGVGTRLVREAIERLPVPFVEALAVMGHVHPIFERAGMTAYRDPTPPRCLRMVRALEQVGIDETMRLDPDAAHERIESLSFNDRERIDTEFGRFLGPYGKRRRMTSGPERTRFILSRLTERPVYYLYEKDIGFRR
;
A
#
# COMPACT_ATOMS: atom_id res chain seq x y z
N MET A 1 17.01 -11.92 30.82
CA MET A 1 16.46 -12.89 29.86
C MET A 1 17.26 -12.74 28.58
N GLU A 2 18.25 -13.61 28.37
CA GLU A 2 18.98 -13.67 27.10
C GLU A 2 18.01 -14.16 26.02
N THR A 3 17.67 -13.28 25.08
CA THR A 3 17.00 -13.68 23.85
C THR A 3 18.00 -14.45 23.02
N ASN A 4 17.91 -15.79 23.03
CA ASN A 4 18.60 -16.65 22.08
C ASN A 4 18.21 -16.21 20.66
N VAL A 5 19.07 -15.46 20.01
CA VAL A 5 18.94 -15.12 18.59
C VAL A 5 19.19 -16.42 17.83
N CYS A 6 18.21 -16.88 17.07
CA CYS A 6 18.36 -18.05 16.21
C CYS A 6 19.59 -17.87 15.31
N SER A 7 20.55 -18.78 15.34
CA SER A 7 21.80 -18.70 14.56
C SER A 7 21.55 -18.54 13.06
N LEU A 8 20.46 -19.14 12.54
CA LEU A 8 19.98 -18.95 11.17
C LEU A 8 19.61 -17.50 10.84
N ALA A 9 19.20 -16.70 11.83
CA ALA A 9 19.02 -15.26 11.62
C ALA A 9 20.37 -14.59 11.37
N GLU A 10 21.44 -14.93 12.08
CA GLU A 10 22.75 -14.33 11.82
C GLU A 10 23.28 -14.63 10.41
N GLU A 11 22.77 -15.67 9.75
CA GLU A 11 23.11 -16.06 8.40
C GLU A 11 22.21 -15.45 7.31
N LEU A 12 21.38 -14.46 7.66
CA LEU A 12 20.65 -13.64 6.69
C LEU A 12 21.26 -12.26 6.55
N VAL A 13 21.23 -11.73 5.34
CA VAL A 13 21.66 -10.37 5.02
C VAL A 13 20.61 -9.66 4.20
N VAL A 14 20.33 -8.40 4.55
CA VAL A 14 19.61 -7.46 3.69
C VAL A 14 20.64 -6.63 2.93
N GLU A 15 20.48 -6.52 1.62
CA GLU A 15 21.36 -5.75 0.75
C GLU A 15 20.59 -5.08 -0.38
N THR A 16 21.27 -4.20 -1.12
CA THR A 16 20.69 -3.58 -2.32
C THR A 16 20.40 -4.66 -3.35
N GLY A 17 19.18 -4.66 -3.88
CA GLY A 17 18.75 -5.57 -4.93
C GLY A 17 18.62 -4.88 -6.28
N THR A 18 18.38 -5.70 -7.29
CA THR A 18 18.19 -5.27 -8.68
C THR A 18 16.74 -5.46 -9.13
N ARG A 19 16.40 -4.85 -10.27
CA ARG A 19 15.10 -5.08 -10.90
C ARG A 19 14.91 -6.54 -11.33
N ALA A 20 15.96 -7.19 -11.82
CA ALA A 20 15.92 -8.60 -12.22
C ALA A 20 15.55 -9.50 -11.03
N GLU A 21 16.13 -9.25 -9.85
CA GLU A 21 15.82 -10.00 -8.62
C GLU A 21 14.42 -9.72 -8.07
N TYR A 22 13.87 -8.54 -8.33
CA TYR A 22 12.45 -8.31 -8.09
C TYR A 22 11.59 -9.16 -9.05
N GLU A 23 11.96 -9.21 -10.33
CA GLU A 23 11.20 -9.93 -11.36
C GLU A 23 11.14 -11.44 -11.10
N THR A 24 12.18 -12.05 -10.48
CA THR A 24 12.17 -13.46 -10.09
C THR A 24 11.14 -13.79 -9.00
N LEU A 25 10.69 -12.81 -8.21
CA LEU A 25 9.70 -12.99 -7.15
C LEU A 25 8.36 -12.34 -7.47
N ALA A 26 8.25 -11.57 -8.54
CA ALA A 26 7.09 -10.73 -8.83
C ALA A 26 5.78 -11.52 -8.96
N HIS A 27 5.83 -12.77 -9.43
CA HIS A 27 4.66 -13.67 -9.56
C HIS A 27 4.05 -14.07 -8.23
N TYR A 28 4.77 -13.94 -7.11
CA TYR A 28 4.24 -14.19 -5.77
C TYR A 28 3.48 -13.00 -5.18
N HIS A 29 3.42 -11.86 -5.89
CA HIS A 29 2.67 -10.70 -5.42
C HIS A 29 1.18 -10.80 -5.75
N TYR A 30 0.34 -10.68 -4.72
CA TYR A 30 -1.10 -10.86 -4.83
C TYR A 30 -1.85 -9.78 -5.64
N ARG A 31 -1.22 -8.64 -5.94
CA ARG A 31 -1.80 -7.59 -6.83
C ARG A 31 -0.91 -7.32 -8.02
N GLN A 32 -1.46 -7.50 -9.22
CA GLN A 32 -0.80 -7.04 -10.43
C GLN A 32 -1.11 -5.55 -10.63
N SER A 33 -0.14 -4.69 -10.30
CA SER A 33 -0.16 -3.29 -10.74
C SER A 33 1.24 -2.86 -11.16
N ALA A 34 1.30 -1.99 -12.17
CA ALA A 34 2.55 -1.41 -12.63
C ALA A 34 3.25 -0.72 -11.45
N LEU A 35 4.55 -1.00 -11.28
CA LEU A 35 5.37 -0.27 -10.35
C LEU A 35 5.45 1.20 -10.82
N GLY A 36 5.31 2.13 -9.87
CA GLY A 36 5.66 3.53 -10.12
C GLY A 36 7.18 3.70 -10.28
N PRO A 37 7.68 4.95 -10.35
CA PRO A 37 9.11 5.21 -10.36
C PRO A 37 9.80 4.59 -9.13
N THR A 38 10.58 3.53 -9.37
CA THR A 38 11.32 2.81 -8.34
C THR A 38 12.46 3.69 -7.83
N ALA A 39 12.55 3.84 -6.52
CA ALA A 39 13.59 4.60 -5.84
C ALA A 39 14.68 3.70 -5.25
N ALA A 40 14.33 2.52 -4.75
CA ALA A 40 15.27 1.53 -4.25
C ALA A 40 14.65 0.13 -4.28
N ILE A 41 15.50 -0.89 -4.37
CA ILE A 41 15.14 -2.29 -4.20
C ILE A 41 16.08 -2.87 -3.15
N PHE A 42 15.50 -3.61 -2.20
CA PHE A 42 16.24 -4.37 -1.21
C PHE A 42 15.85 -5.83 -1.27
N VAL A 43 16.79 -6.70 -0.99
CA VAL A 43 16.66 -8.15 -1.06
C VAL A 43 17.23 -8.75 0.21
N ILE A 44 16.60 -9.82 0.69
CA ILE A 44 17.10 -10.62 1.80
C ILE A 44 17.47 -12.00 1.29
N ARG A 45 18.65 -12.49 1.69
CA ARG A 45 19.17 -13.79 1.28
C ARG A 45 20.12 -14.35 2.32
N HIS A 46 20.55 -15.59 2.11
CA HIS A 46 21.57 -16.21 2.92
C HIS A 46 22.95 -15.55 2.75
N ARG A 47 23.76 -15.59 3.82
CA ARG A 47 25.18 -15.22 3.84
C ARG A 47 25.98 -16.29 4.61
N GLY A 48 27.31 -16.26 4.50
CA GLY A 48 28.18 -17.16 5.25
C GLY A 48 27.96 -18.63 4.90
N ALA A 49 27.86 -19.50 5.91
CA ALA A 49 27.72 -20.94 5.73
C ALA A 49 26.40 -21.33 5.03
N ALA A 50 25.26 -20.72 5.39
CA ALA A 50 24.00 -20.94 4.70
C ALA A 50 24.06 -20.56 3.22
N ALA A 51 24.83 -19.54 2.84
CA ALA A 51 24.96 -19.19 1.42
C ALA A 51 25.69 -20.30 0.62
N ALA A 52 26.63 -21.00 1.24
CA ALA A 52 27.31 -22.13 0.62
C ALA A 52 26.41 -23.38 0.53
N MET A 53 25.48 -23.55 1.47
CA MET A 53 24.59 -24.72 1.54
C MET A 53 23.31 -24.55 0.73
N PHE A 54 22.69 -23.37 0.78
CA PHE A 54 21.36 -23.09 0.24
C PHE A 54 21.37 -22.09 -0.93
N GLY A 55 22.54 -21.55 -1.28
CA GLY A 55 22.67 -20.57 -2.36
C GLY A 55 22.42 -19.13 -1.90
N ARG A 56 22.40 -18.21 -2.88
CA ARG A 56 22.25 -16.76 -2.67
C ARG A 56 21.04 -16.19 -3.39
N GLU A 57 20.08 -17.03 -3.72
CA GLU A 57 18.80 -16.62 -4.29
C GLU A 57 18.06 -15.72 -3.28
N PRO A 58 17.42 -14.63 -3.74
CA PRO A 58 16.62 -13.78 -2.87
C PRO A 58 15.43 -14.54 -2.27
N MET A 59 15.37 -14.64 -0.95
CA MET A 59 14.24 -15.21 -0.22
C MET A 59 13.08 -14.21 -0.13
N GLY A 60 13.38 -12.92 -0.30
CA GLY A 60 12.39 -11.86 -0.32
C GLY A 60 12.93 -10.58 -0.93
N VAL A 61 12.01 -9.75 -1.42
CA VAL A 61 12.30 -8.46 -2.06
C VAL A 61 11.36 -7.37 -1.54
N LEU A 62 11.91 -6.18 -1.33
CA LEU A 62 11.19 -4.97 -0.99
C LEU A 62 11.48 -3.92 -2.05
N VAL A 63 10.41 -3.34 -2.60
CA VAL A 63 10.51 -2.27 -3.60
C VAL A 63 9.99 -0.98 -2.98
N ALA A 64 10.84 0.05 -2.93
CA ALA A 64 10.48 1.39 -2.53
C ALA A 64 10.33 2.28 -3.78
N THR A 65 9.27 3.07 -3.84
CA THR A 65 8.97 4.01 -4.94
C THR A 65 8.87 5.44 -4.45
N MET A 66 8.74 6.37 -5.39
CA MET A 66 8.28 7.72 -5.09
C MET A 66 6.89 7.70 -4.43
N PRO A 67 6.62 8.63 -3.49
CA PRO A 67 5.36 8.70 -2.76
C PRO A 67 4.20 9.16 -3.66
N ALA A 68 2.98 8.82 -3.29
CA ALA A 68 1.80 9.39 -3.93
C ALA A 68 1.70 10.89 -3.61
N ALA A 69 1.37 11.71 -4.61
CA ALA A 69 1.26 13.17 -4.46
C ALA A 69 0.22 13.59 -3.42
N ASN A 70 -0.87 12.84 -3.29
CA ASN A 70 -1.99 13.14 -2.41
C ASN A 70 -2.30 11.94 -1.52
N LEU A 71 -2.03 12.08 -0.22
CA LEU A 71 -2.39 11.08 0.79
C LEU A 71 -2.82 11.79 2.08
N GLY A 72 -4.11 11.70 2.42
CA GLY A 72 -4.69 12.38 3.59
C GLY A 72 -4.06 11.90 4.90
N LEU A 73 -3.96 10.58 5.06
CA LEU A 73 -3.35 9.95 6.22
C LEU A 73 -1.91 10.38 6.49
N ARG A 74 -1.11 10.63 5.44
CA ARG A 74 0.23 11.21 5.60
C ARG A 74 0.20 12.59 6.24
N THR A 75 -0.78 13.41 5.90
CA THR A 75 -0.91 14.76 6.49
C THR A 75 -1.19 14.63 7.99
N ILE A 76 -2.05 13.70 8.39
CA ILE A 76 -2.37 13.43 9.79
C ILE A 76 -1.13 12.88 10.52
N ALA A 77 -0.53 11.83 9.98
CA ALA A 77 0.62 11.16 10.58
C ALA A 77 1.86 12.06 10.73
N THR A 78 2.03 13.00 9.81
CA THR A 78 3.15 13.96 9.87
C THR A 78 2.79 15.27 10.55
N GLY A 79 1.57 15.44 11.08
CA GLY A 79 1.12 16.72 11.66
C GLY A 79 1.25 17.90 10.67
N GLY A 80 1.03 17.61 9.38
CA GLY A 80 1.14 18.59 8.30
C GLY A 80 2.56 19.09 8.01
N ARG A 81 3.63 18.49 8.58
CA ARG A 81 5.02 18.96 8.38
C ARG A 81 5.50 18.96 6.93
N LEU A 82 4.89 18.15 6.07
CA LEU A 82 5.18 18.10 4.63
C LEU A 82 4.36 19.10 3.79
N ARG A 83 3.41 19.83 4.39
CA ARG A 83 2.55 20.80 3.68
C ARG A 83 3.30 22.09 3.38
N ARG A 84 3.03 22.69 2.21
CA ARG A 84 3.54 24.01 1.81
C ARG A 84 2.43 24.82 1.16
N ALA A 85 2.59 26.15 1.14
CA ALA A 85 1.62 27.04 0.52
C ALA A 85 1.58 26.85 -1.00
N ASP A 86 2.76 26.75 -1.62
CA ASP A 86 2.89 26.43 -3.03
C ASP A 86 2.92 24.91 -3.28
N ARG A 87 2.19 24.48 -4.32
CA ARG A 87 2.04 23.06 -4.64
C ARG A 87 3.32 22.46 -5.21
N ARG A 88 4.10 23.21 -5.98
CA ARG A 88 5.36 22.72 -6.55
C ARG A 88 6.39 22.52 -5.43
N GLU A 89 6.46 23.44 -4.49
CA GLU A 89 7.29 23.31 -3.29
C GLU A 89 6.87 22.12 -2.42
N GLU A 90 5.56 21.94 -2.20
CA GLU A 90 5.03 20.80 -1.44
C GLU A 90 5.47 19.46 -2.07
N LEU A 91 5.33 19.34 -3.39
CA LEU A 91 5.77 18.15 -4.13
C LEU A 91 7.29 17.96 -4.08
N ALA A 92 8.05 19.05 -4.12
CA ALA A 92 9.51 18.99 -4.05
C ALA A 92 9.98 18.52 -2.67
N VAL A 93 9.39 19.04 -1.58
CA VAL A 93 9.64 18.57 -0.21
C VAL A 93 9.25 17.11 -0.07
N LEU A 94 8.06 16.74 -0.56
CA LEU A 94 7.58 15.37 -0.52
C LEU A 94 8.54 14.39 -1.22
N ASN A 95 8.97 14.72 -2.44
CA ASN A 95 9.89 13.89 -3.22
C ASN A 95 11.28 13.75 -2.58
N ARG A 96 11.74 14.75 -1.81
CA ARG A 96 13.01 14.67 -1.08
C ARG A 96 12.90 13.93 0.25
N SER A 97 11.72 13.93 0.87
CA SER A 97 11.57 13.54 2.27
C SER A 97 10.87 12.19 2.48
N VAL A 98 10.22 11.64 1.45
CA VAL A 98 9.38 10.44 1.61
C VAL A 98 9.70 9.38 0.58
N ARG A 99 9.72 8.11 1.00
CA ARG A 99 9.68 6.93 0.11
C ARG A 99 8.52 6.03 0.52
N CYS A 100 7.89 5.41 -0.48
CA CYS A 100 6.76 4.51 -0.25
C CYS A 100 7.18 3.07 -0.50
N ILE A 101 6.95 2.17 0.46
CA ILE A 101 7.08 0.73 0.24
C ILE A 101 5.91 0.30 -0.65
N ALA A 102 6.22 0.02 -1.92
CA ALA A 102 5.24 -0.40 -2.90
C ALA A 102 5.04 -1.93 -2.89
N ARG A 103 6.08 -2.70 -2.57
CA ARG A 103 6.05 -4.16 -2.55
C ARG A 103 6.88 -4.69 -1.40
N VAL A 104 6.36 -5.73 -0.76
CA VAL A 104 7.12 -6.65 0.07
C VAL A 104 6.69 -8.04 -0.37
N ILE A 105 7.62 -8.81 -0.92
CA ILE A 105 7.36 -10.16 -1.40
C ILE A 105 8.33 -11.08 -0.69
N VAL A 106 7.80 -12.16 -0.13
CA VAL A 106 8.59 -13.24 0.45
C VAL A 106 8.19 -14.51 -0.27
N GLU A 107 9.20 -15.24 -0.74
CA GLU A 107 9.01 -16.54 -1.37
C GLU A 107 8.28 -17.48 -0.41
N PRO A 108 7.29 -18.27 -0.87
CA PRO A 108 6.41 -19.05 0.00
C PRO A 108 7.14 -19.94 1.03
N ALA A 109 8.26 -20.58 0.63
CA ALA A 109 9.04 -21.46 1.48
C ALA A 109 9.63 -20.75 2.73
N TYR A 110 9.77 -19.42 2.68
CA TYR A 110 10.40 -18.62 3.73
C TYR A 110 9.41 -17.70 4.47
N ARG A 111 8.09 -17.93 4.30
CA ARG A 111 7.05 -17.21 5.05
C ARG A 111 6.92 -17.75 6.47
N GLY A 112 6.39 -16.92 7.38
CA GLY A 112 6.14 -17.31 8.78
C GLY A 112 7.37 -17.30 9.70
N ILE A 113 8.59 -17.32 9.14
CA ILE A 113 9.85 -17.33 9.93
C ILE A 113 10.48 -15.94 10.14
N GLY A 114 9.74 -14.86 9.85
CA GLY A 114 10.17 -13.49 10.14
C GLY A 114 11.03 -12.79 9.07
N VAL A 115 11.32 -13.45 7.94
CA VAL A 115 12.10 -12.89 6.81
C VAL A 115 11.54 -11.54 6.34
N GLY A 116 10.23 -11.46 6.12
CA GLY A 116 9.59 -10.21 5.67
C GLY A 116 9.72 -9.06 6.67
N THR A 117 9.49 -9.33 7.97
CA THR A 117 9.61 -8.31 9.02
C THR A 117 11.03 -7.77 9.10
N ARG A 118 12.04 -8.65 9.02
CA ARG A 118 13.44 -8.24 9.02
C ARG A 118 13.81 -7.43 7.78
N LEU A 119 13.39 -7.88 6.60
CA LEU A 119 13.60 -7.16 5.35
C LEU A 119 13.05 -5.74 5.44
N VAL A 120 11.82 -5.55 5.92
CA VAL A 120 11.24 -4.22 6.12
C VAL A 120 12.07 -3.42 7.12
N ARG A 121 12.35 -3.97 8.31
CA ARG A 121 13.07 -3.26 9.39
C ARG A 121 14.45 -2.77 8.94
N GLU A 122 15.23 -3.59 8.24
CA GLU A 122 16.55 -3.15 7.76
C GLU A 122 16.45 -2.20 6.55
N ALA A 123 15.49 -2.42 5.64
CA ALA A 123 15.33 -1.58 4.46
C ALA A 123 14.87 -0.15 4.82
N ILE A 124 13.93 0.00 5.76
CA ILE A 124 13.48 1.34 6.19
C ILE A 124 14.64 2.14 6.77
N GLU A 125 15.56 1.51 7.51
CA GLU A 125 16.77 2.15 8.04
C GLU A 125 17.78 2.57 6.98
N ARG A 126 17.85 1.84 5.86
CA ARG A 126 18.80 2.14 4.77
C ARG A 126 18.29 3.19 3.77
N LEU A 127 16.98 3.45 3.72
CA LEU A 127 16.42 4.47 2.81
C LEU A 127 16.88 5.88 3.21
N PRO A 128 17.45 6.71 2.31
CA PRO A 128 18.03 8.00 2.67
C PRO A 128 16.98 9.12 2.79
N VAL A 129 15.88 8.85 3.51
CA VAL A 129 14.79 9.79 3.72
C VAL A 129 14.29 9.74 5.17
N PRO A 130 13.79 10.87 5.71
CA PRO A 130 13.25 10.93 7.08
C PRO A 130 11.96 10.12 7.24
N PHE A 131 11.16 9.96 6.18
CA PHE A 131 9.89 9.27 6.26
C PHE A 131 9.82 8.11 5.27
N VAL A 132 9.47 6.93 5.77
CA VAL A 132 9.12 5.79 4.95
C VAL A 132 7.66 5.44 5.20
N GLU A 133 6.85 5.39 4.14
CA GLU A 133 5.42 5.11 4.23
C GLU A 133 5.04 3.81 3.54
N ALA A 134 3.91 3.22 3.94
CA ALA A 134 3.30 2.10 3.23
C ALA A 134 1.77 2.17 3.30
N LEU A 135 1.10 1.62 2.29
CA LEU A 135 -0.34 1.39 2.29
C LEU A 135 -0.57 -0.11 2.11
N ALA A 136 -1.17 -0.76 3.11
CA ALA A 136 -1.36 -2.21 3.07
C ALA A 136 -2.82 -2.59 3.35
N VAL A 137 -3.47 -3.19 2.35
CA VAL A 137 -4.79 -3.83 2.53
C VAL A 137 -4.68 -5.01 3.49
N MET A 138 -3.58 -5.77 3.41
CA MET A 138 -3.28 -6.89 4.32
C MET A 138 -2.83 -6.45 5.71
N GLY A 139 -2.73 -5.15 6.01
CA GLY A 139 -2.37 -4.64 7.33
C GLY A 139 -3.36 -5.06 8.43
N HIS A 140 -4.60 -5.37 8.06
CA HIS A 140 -5.59 -5.93 8.97
C HIS A 140 -5.37 -7.42 9.30
N VAL A 141 -4.64 -8.15 8.45
CA VAL A 141 -4.46 -9.60 8.56
C VAL A 141 -3.09 -9.94 9.15
N HIS A 142 -2.03 -9.26 8.71
CA HIS A 142 -0.67 -9.54 9.14
C HIS A 142 0.10 -8.26 9.49
N PRO A 143 0.50 -8.06 10.77
CA PRO A 143 1.12 -6.82 11.23
C PRO A 143 2.63 -6.77 10.92
N ILE A 144 3.02 -7.05 9.66
CA ILE A 144 4.42 -7.07 9.23
C ILE A 144 5.10 -5.72 9.44
N PHE A 145 4.40 -4.62 9.16
CA PHE A 145 4.91 -3.26 9.26
C PHE A 145 5.00 -2.80 10.71
N GLU A 146 3.99 -3.07 11.55
CA GLU A 146 4.09 -2.80 13.00
C GLU A 146 5.26 -3.54 13.64
N ARG A 147 5.42 -4.84 13.34
CA ARG A 147 6.55 -5.64 13.85
C ARG A 147 7.90 -5.15 13.34
N ALA A 148 7.93 -4.49 12.19
CA ALA A 148 9.15 -3.88 11.65
C ALA A 148 9.46 -2.50 12.26
N GLY A 149 8.59 -1.97 13.13
CA GLY A 149 8.78 -0.69 13.82
C GLY A 149 8.00 0.48 13.22
N MET A 150 7.13 0.24 12.22
CA MET A 150 6.30 1.31 11.65
C MET A 150 5.05 1.55 12.51
N THR A 151 4.59 2.80 12.57
CA THR A 151 3.34 3.17 13.26
C THR A 151 2.16 3.06 12.30
N ALA A 152 1.10 2.36 12.73
CA ALA A 152 -0.13 2.21 11.98
C ALA A 152 -1.07 3.40 12.22
N TYR A 153 -1.62 3.95 11.13
CA TYR A 153 -2.67 4.96 11.14
C TYR A 153 -3.87 4.43 10.37
N ARG A 154 -5.02 4.48 11.02
CA ARG A 154 -6.29 4.00 10.48
C ARG A 154 -7.19 5.23 10.36
N ASP A 155 -7.57 5.59 9.14
CA ASP A 155 -8.46 6.75 8.93
C ASP A 155 -9.88 6.36 9.34
N PRO A 156 -10.66 7.28 9.95
CA PRO A 156 -12.10 7.25 9.79
C PRO A 156 -12.48 7.25 8.31
N THR A 157 -13.52 6.49 7.96
CA THR A 157 -14.04 6.38 6.59
C THR A 157 -14.18 7.78 5.95
N PRO A 158 -13.51 8.07 4.82
CA PRO A 158 -13.63 9.39 4.20
C PRO A 158 -15.10 9.73 3.92
N PRO A 159 -15.54 10.99 4.09
CA PRO A 159 -16.94 11.36 3.89
C PRO A 159 -17.49 10.97 2.51
N ARG A 160 -16.64 10.97 1.47
CA ARG A 160 -17.03 10.49 0.12
C ARG A 160 -17.40 9.01 0.09
N CYS A 161 -16.69 8.17 0.86
CA CYS A 161 -16.97 6.74 0.94
C CYS A 161 -18.26 6.52 1.74
N LEU A 162 -18.47 7.27 2.83
CA LEU A 162 -19.73 7.22 3.59
C LEU A 162 -20.94 7.64 2.74
N ARG A 163 -20.82 8.74 1.97
CA ARG A 163 -21.89 9.16 1.04
C ARG A 163 -22.18 8.11 -0.02
N MET A 164 -21.13 7.53 -0.62
CA MET A 164 -21.30 6.47 -1.62
C MET A 164 -21.98 5.24 -1.04
N VAL A 165 -21.55 4.78 0.14
CA VAL A 165 -22.18 3.65 0.84
C VAL A 165 -23.66 3.92 1.09
N ARG A 166 -24.00 5.12 1.60
CA ARG A 166 -25.40 5.51 1.83
C ARG A 166 -26.23 5.54 0.54
N ALA A 167 -25.67 6.07 -0.54
CA ALA A 167 -26.36 6.12 -1.83
C ALA A 167 -26.65 4.70 -2.38
N LEU A 168 -25.70 3.78 -2.23
CA LEU A 168 -25.87 2.37 -2.61
C LEU A 168 -26.91 1.66 -1.71
N GLU A 169 -26.87 1.88 -0.40
CA GLU A 169 -27.85 1.30 0.54
C GLU A 169 -29.29 1.75 0.23
N GLN A 170 -29.48 3.02 -0.16
CA GLN A 170 -30.79 3.56 -0.54
C GLN A 170 -31.42 2.87 -1.76
N VAL A 171 -30.62 2.25 -2.63
CA VAL A 171 -31.10 1.51 -3.81
C VAL A 171 -31.08 -0.01 -3.61
N GLY A 172 -30.84 -0.46 -2.37
CA GLY A 172 -30.83 -1.87 -1.99
C GLY A 172 -29.53 -2.61 -2.28
N ILE A 173 -28.40 -1.89 -2.40
CA ILE A 173 -27.07 -2.47 -2.54
C ILE A 173 -26.38 -2.44 -1.17
N ASP A 174 -26.61 -3.50 -0.40
CA ASP A 174 -26.08 -3.69 0.95
C ASP A 174 -24.60 -4.14 0.97
N GLU A 175 -24.06 -4.42 2.15
CA GLU A 175 -22.66 -4.82 2.31
C GLU A 175 -22.33 -6.13 1.60
N THR A 176 -23.23 -7.12 1.62
CA THR A 176 -23.04 -8.40 0.94
C THR A 176 -23.02 -8.24 -0.58
N MET A 177 -23.96 -7.47 -1.14
CA MET A 177 -24.01 -7.21 -2.57
C MET A 177 -22.80 -6.40 -3.05
N ARG A 178 -22.23 -5.52 -2.22
CA ARG A 178 -20.99 -4.78 -2.55
C ARG A 178 -19.77 -5.67 -2.74
N LEU A 179 -19.77 -6.89 -2.19
CA LEU A 179 -18.71 -7.87 -2.40
C LEU A 179 -18.84 -8.59 -3.75
N ASP A 180 -19.98 -8.48 -4.42
CA ASP A 180 -20.25 -8.99 -5.76
C ASP A 180 -20.48 -7.84 -6.74
N PRO A 181 -19.41 -7.36 -7.41
CA PRO A 181 -19.52 -6.25 -8.34
C PRO A 181 -20.48 -6.46 -9.50
N ASP A 182 -20.68 -7.70 -9.92
CA ASP A 182 -21.53 -8.03 -11.07
C ASP A 182 -23.00 -7.97 -10.63
N ALA A 183 -23.35 -8.60 -9.51
CA ALA A 183 -24.69 -8.48 -8.92
C ALA A 183 -25.05 -7.01 -8.57
N ALA A 184 -24.10 -6.26 -8.01
CA ALA A 184 -24.30 -4.84 -7.74
C ALA A 184 -24.52 -4.02 -9.02
N HIS A 185 -23.81 -4.34 -10.11
CA HIS A 185 -23.99 -3.65 -11.39
C HIS A 185 -25.35 -3.96 -12.02
N GLU A 186 -25.75 -5.23 -12.05
CA GLU A 186 -27.07 -5.64 -12.52
C GLU A 186 -28.18 -4.96 -11.72
N ARG A 187 -28.00 -4.85 -10.40
CA ARG A 187 -28.93 -4.11 -9.55
C ARG A 187 -29.04 -2.64 -9.98
N ILE A 188 -27.93 -1.96 -10.25
CA ILE A 188 -27.91 -0.57 -10.74
C ILE A 188 -28.65 -0.45 -12.08
N GLU A 189 -28.45 -1.38 -13.01
CA GLU A 189 -29.12 -1.38 -14.32
C GLU A 189 -30.62 -1.72 -14.23
N SER A 190 -31.07 -2.38 -13.16
CA SER A 190 -32.49 -2.62 -12.88
C SER A 190 -33.21 -1.42 -12.27
N LEU A 191 -32.49 -0.36 -11.88
CA LEU A 191 -33.09 0.81 -11.22
C LEU A 191 -33.91 1.67 -12.17
N SER A 192 -34.81 2.45 -11.57
CA SER A 192 -35.50 3.54 -12.25
C SER A 192 -34.49 4.52 -12.87
N PHE A 193 -34.90 5.24 -13.92
CA PHE A 193 -34.03 6.23 -14.56
C PHE A 193 -33.48 7.25 -13.55
N ASN A 194 -34.35 7.77 -12.68
CA ASN A 194 -33.99 8.77 -11.68
C ASN A 194 -32.96 8.25 -10.67
N ASP A 195 -33.11 7.01 -10.19
CA ASP A 195 -32.17 6.44 -9.22
C ASP A 195 -30.84 6.08 -9.90
N ARG A 196 -30.87 5.61 -11.14
CA ARG A 196 -29.66 5.37 -11.92
C ARG A 196 -28.86 6.65 -12.15
N GLU A 197 -29.53 7.75 -12.54
CA GLU A 197 -28.89 9.06 -12.73
C GLU A 197 -28.29 9.60 -11.43
N ARG A 198 -28.97 9.42 -10.29
CA ARG A 198 -28.45 9.77 -8.97
C ARG A 198 -27.19 8.98 -8.63
N ILE A 199 -27.21 7.66 -8.83
CA ILE A 199 -26.04 6.80 -8.59
C ILE A 199 -24.89 7.19 -9.53
N ASP A 200 -25.17 7.44 -10.80
CA ASP A 200 -24.16 7.88 -11.78
C ASP A 200 -23.48 9.19 -11.36
N THR A 201 -24.28 10.16 -10.89
CA THR A 201 -23.79 11.43 -10.36
C THR A 201 -22.87 11.22 -9.15
N GLU A 202 -23.28 10.38 -8.20
CA GLU A 202 -22.45 10.05 -7.04
C GLU A 202 -21.18 9.30 -7.45
N PHE A 203 -21.25 8.42 -8.45
CA PHE A 203 -20.08 7.71 -9.00
C PHE A 203 -19.08 8.74 -9.56
N GLY A 204 -19.54 9.73 -10.32
CA GLY A 204 -18.72 10.82 -10.83
C GLY A 204 -18.05 11.63 -9.71
N ARG A 205 -18.79 11.96 -8.64
CA ARG A 205 -18.25 12.66 -7.46
C ARG A 205 -17.21 11.80 -6.73
N PHE A 206 -17.46 10.51 -6.56
CA PHE A 206 -16.56 9.57 -5.91
C PHE A 206 -15.26 9.39 -6.70
N LEU A 207 -15.35 9.34 -8.03
CA LEU A 207 -14.21 9.18 -8.94
C LEU A 207 -13.34 10.45 -9.07
N GLY A 208 -13.83 11.61 -8.63
CA GLY A 208 -13.14 12.92 -8.68
C GLY A 208 -11.64 12.88 -8.33
N PRO A 209 -11.23 12.28 -7.19
CA PRO A 209 -9.83 12.21 -6.78
C PRO A 209 -8.97 11.22 -7.59
N TYR A 210 -9.57 10.35 -8.40
CA TYR A 210 -8.89 9.21 -9.03
C TYR A 210 -8.35 9.52 -10.45
N GLY A 211 -7.79 10.71 -10.69
CA GLY A 211 -6.99 11.05 -11.88
C GLY A 211 -7.38 10.35 -13.19
N LYS A 212 -6.60 9.34 -13.61
CA LYS A 212 -6.82 8.54 -14.85
C LYS A 212 -8.19 7.83 -14.90
N ARG A 213 -8.78 7.51 -13.76
CA ARG A 213 -10.08 6.84 -13.59
C ARG A 213 -11.21 7.82 -13.29
N ARG A 214 -10.95 9.14 -13.26
CA ARG A 214 -11.97 10.17 -12.96
C ARG A 214 -13.13 10.18 -13.96
N ARG A 215 -12.86 9.84 -15.21
CA ARG A 215 -13.82 9.88 -16.34
C ARG A 215 -14.19 8.47 -16.82
N MET A 216 -14.19 7.48 -15.93
CA MET A 216 -14.66 6.15 -16.30
C MET A 216 -16.12 6.22 -16.77
N THR A 217 -16.39 5.61 -17.91
CA THR A 217 -17.75 5.49 -18.47
C THR A 217 -18.59 4.53 -17.63
N SER A 218 -19.90 4.68 -17.71
CA SER A 218 -20.85 3.76 -17.09
C SER A 218 -20.66 2.35 -17.63
N GLY A 219 -20.71 1.37 -16.73
CA GLY A 219 -20.44 -0.03 -17.05
C GLY A 219 -19.87 -0.81 -15.86
N PRO A 220 -19.71 -2.14 -16.03
CA PRO A 220 -19.34 -3.06 -14.96
C PRO A 220 -17.95 -2.78 -14.39
N GLU A 221 -16.97 -2.37 -15.21
CA GLU A 221 -15.63 -2.05 -14.70
C GLU A 221 -15.62 -0.84 -13.78
N ARG A 222 -16.47 0.16 -14.05
CA ARG A 222 -16.60 1.34 -13.18
C ARG A 222 -17.19 0.95 -11.83
N THR A 223 -18.26 0.15 -11.83
CA THR A 223 -18.88 -0.39 -10.63
C THR A 223 -17.87 -1.20 -9.82
N ARG A 224 -17.19 -2.17 -10.44
CA ARG A 224 -16.14 -2.98 -9.81
C ARG A 224 -15.02 -2.14 -9.21
N PHE A 225 -14.53 -1.13 -9.94
CA PHE A 225 -13.51 -0.24 -9.41
C PHE A 225 -13.98 0.52 -8.18
N ILE A 226 -15.19 1.10 -8.20
CA ILE A 226 -15.73 1.88 -7.08
C ILE A 226 -15.93 0.99 -5.86
N LEU A 227 -16.57 -0.17 -6.03
CA LEU A 227 -16.83 -1.10 -4.94
C LEU A 227 -15.54 -1.60 -4.29
N SER A 228 -14.50 -1.91 -5.09
CA SER A 228 -13.19 -2.29 -4.54
C SER A 228 -12.58 -1.23 -3.62
N ARG A 229 -12.90 0.06 -3.82
CA ARG A 229 -12.39 1.17 -2.98
C ARG A 229 -13.22 1.40 -1.72
N LEU A 230 -14.43 0.86 -1.67
CA LEU A 230 -15.27 0.89 -0.47
C LEU A 230 -14.96 -0.28 0.46
N THR A 231 -14.62 -1.44 -0.13
CA THR A 231 -14.36 -2.70 0.57
C THR A 231 -12.89 -2.85 0.99
N GLU A 232 -11.93 -2.55 0.10
CA GLU A 232 -10.50 -2.62 0.43
C GLU A 232 -10.05 -1.35 1.16
N ARG A 233 -9.96 -1.42 2.49
CA ARG A 233 -9.43 -0.33 3.31
C ARG A 233 -7.97 -0.59 3.66
N PRO A 234 -7.01 0.12 3.05
CA PRO A 234 -5.62 -0.03 3.43
C PRO A 234 -5.36 0.64 4.79
N VAL A 235 -4.59 -0.03 5.64
CA VAL A 235 -3.93 0.61 6.78
C VAL A 235 -2.75 1.42 6.25
N TYR A 236 -2.60 2.66 6.72
CA TYR A 236 -1.43 3.48 6.44
C TYR A 236 -0.36 3.24 7.49
N TYR A 237 0.89 3.16 7.07
CA TYR A 237 2.03 2.99 7.96
C TYR A 237 3.02 4.12 7.72
N LEU A 238 3.59 4.63 8.80
CA LEU A 238 4.67 5.61 8.76
C LEU A 238 5.80 5.15 9.68
N TYR A 239 7.01 5.13 9.13
CA TYR A 239 8.25 5.14 9.88
C TYR A 239 8.86 6.52 9.79
N GLU A 240 9.16 7.13 10.93
CA GLU A 240 9.89 8.38 11.02
C GLU A 240 11.26 8.10 11.62
N LYS A 241 12.30 8.49 10.90
CA LYS A 241 13.67 8.41 11.40
C LYS A 241 13.96 9.58 12.31
N ASP A 242 14.75 9.30 13.36
CA ASP A 242 15.30 10.33 14.24
C ASP A 242 16.48 11.07 13.57
N ILE A 243 16.20 11.72 12.44
CA ILE A 243 17.17 12.54 11.69
C ILE A 243 16.82 14.02 11.70
N GLY A 244 15.97 14.45 12.65
CA GLY A 244 15.71 15.87 12.92
C GLY A 244 15.08 16.63 11.75
N PHE A 245 14.04 16.08 11.10
CA PHE A 245 13.33 16.76 10.01
C PHE A 245 12.71 18.09 10.50
N ARG A 246 13.30 19.22 10.08
CA ARG A 246 12.79 20.58 10.35
C ARG A 246 11.92 21.06 9.19
N ARG A 247 10.85 21.80 9.53
CA ARG A 247 9.90 22.37 8.55
C ARG A 247 10.57 23.35 7.59
#